data_AF-A0A949LUN3-F1
#
_entry.id   AF-A0A949LUN3-F1
#
_cell.length_a   1.000
_cell.length_b   1.000
_cell.length_c   1.000
_cell.angle_alpha   90.00
_cell.angle_beta   90.00
_cell.angle_gamma   90.00
#
_symmetry.space_group_name_H-M   'P 1'
#
loop_
_entity.id
_entity.type
_entity.pdbx_description
1 polymer ?
#
loop_
_entity_poly.entity_id
_entity_poly.type
_entity_poly.pdbx_seq_one_letter_code
_entity_poly.pdbx_strand_id
1 'polypeptide(L)'
;AFSIDRSFQLLFVVIIGGLGSIMGSFMGAAFIVILPVFLNQALPLVGSLFGVEVSIAMISHAEFMIFGALIVWFLIAEPHGLAKLWSIGKQKLRLWPFPH
;
A
#
# COMPACT_ATOMS: atom_id res chain seq x y z
N ALA A 1 -16.07 -0.06 22.12
CA ALA A 1 -16.85 0.57 21.03
C ALA A 1 -15.95 0.71 19.81
N PHE A 2 -16.48 0.56 18.60
CA PHE A 2 -15.72 0.79 17.36
C PHE A 2 -15.61 2.31 17.14
N SER A 3 -14.38 2.83 17.09
CA SER A 3 -14.14 4.25 16.79
C SER A 3 -14.25 4.52 15.28
N ILE A 4 -14.60 5.76 14.91
CA ILE A 4 -14.72 6.16 13.51
C ILE A 4 -13.39 6.00 12.76
N ASP A 5 -12.27 6.28 13.42
CA ASP A 5 -10.92 6.12 12.86
C ASP A 5 -10.64 4.67 12.48
N ARG A 6 -11.07 3.74 13.33
CA ARG A 6 -10.92 2.30 13.06
C ARG A 6 -11.80 1.88 11.88
N SER A 7 -13.00 2.44 11.76
CA SER A 7 -13.88 2.19 10.62
C SER A 7 -13.27 2.70 9.31
N PHE A 8 -12.68 3.90 9.28
CA PHE A 8 -11.96 4.41 8.11
C PHE A 8 -10.73 3.58 7.78
N GLN A 9 -9.95 3.17 8.78
CA GLN A 9 -8.81 2.29 8.57
C GLN A 9 -9.21 0.98 7.88
N LEU A 10 -10.30 0.35 8.35
CA LEU A 10 -10.83 -0.86 7.72
C LEU A 10 -11.35 -0.60 6.31
N LEU A 11 -12.02 0.54 6.07
CA LEU A 11 -12.46 0.92 4.74
C LEU A 11 -11.29 1.03 3.76
N PHE A 12 -10.18 1.67 4.16
CA PHE A 12 -8.99 1.78 3.33
C PHE A 12 -8.33 0.43 3.04
N VAL A 13 -8.29 -0.48 4.01
CA VAL A 13 -7.82 -1.87 3.80
C VAL A 13 -8.59 -2.54 2.66
N VAL A 14 -9.92 -2.40 2.64
CA VAL A 14 -10.76 -3.04 1.61
C VAL A 14 -10.63 -2.32 0.25
N ILE A 15 -10.59 -0.99 0.23
CA ILE A 15 -10.43 -0.21 -1.02
C ILE A 15 -9.08 -0.53 -1.68
N ILE A 16 -7.98 -0.47 -0.93
CA ILE A 16 -6.63 -0.75 -1.44
C ILE A 16 -6.48 -2.23 -1.80
N GLY A 17 -7.00 -3.12 -0.96
CA GLY A 17 -6.94 -4.56 -1.18
C GLY A 17 -7.73 -5.03 -2.40
N GLY A 18 -8.87 -4.40 -2.67
CA GLY A 18 -9.81 -4.78 -3.71
C GLY A 18 -11.14 -5.22 -3.12
N LEU A 19 -12.21 -4.50 -3.47
CA LEU A 19 -13.58 -4.78 -3.02
C LEU A 19 -14.03 -6.18 -3.48
N GLY A 20 -14.60 -6.97 -2.57
CA GLY A 20 -15.12 -8.30 -2.87
C GLY A 20 -14.08 -9.43 -2.98
N SER A 21 -12.81 -9.17 -2.62
CA SER A 21 -11.74 -10.18 -2.66
C SER A 21 -11.18 -10.49 -1.26
N ILE A 22 -11.27 -11.76 -0.85
CA ILE A 22 -10.66 -12.25 0.41
C ILE A 22 -9.14 -12.05 0.38
N MET A 23 -8.48 -12.44 -0.72
CA MET A 23 -7.04 -12.23 -0.91
C MET A 23 -6.70 -10.74 -0.91
N GLY A 24 -7.56 -9.91 -1.49
CA GLY A 24 -7.44 -8.47 -1.47
C GLY A 24 -7.41 -7.92 -0.05
N SER A 25 -8.34 -8.34 0.81
CA SER A 25 -8.36 -7.92 2.22
C SER A 25 -7.07 -8.27 2.97
N PHE A 26 -6.49 -9.44 2.75
CA PHE A 26 -5.19 -9.81 3.35
C PHE A 26 -4.05 -8.91 2.84
N MET A 27 -3.99 -8.67 1.53
CA MET A 27 -2.97 -7.80 0.94
C MET A 27 -3.13 -6.35 1.36
N GLY A 28 -4.35 -5.82 1.42
CA GLY A 28 -4.65 -4.49 1.90
C GLY A 28 -4.27 -4.32 3.37
N ALA A 29 -4.55 -5.31 4.21
CA ALA A 29 -4.15 -5.29 5.62
C ALA A 29 -2.62 -5.31 5.77
N ALA A 30 -1.93 -6.20 5.04
CA ALA A 30 -0.47 -6.24 5.01
C ALA A 30 0.12 -4.90 4.54
N PHE A 31 -0.45 -4.31 3.50
CA PHE A 31 0.00 -3.04 2.95
C PHE A 31 -0.14 -1.89 3.96
N ILE A 32 -1.31 -1.72 4.58
CA ILE A 32 -1.56 -0.69 5.59
C ILE A 32 -0.60 -0.82 6.79
N VAL A 33 -0.21 -2.04 7.17
CA VAL A 33 0.70 -2.29 8.29
C VAL A 33 2.17 -2.10 7.90
N ILE A 34 2.58 -2.59 6.73
CA ILE A 34 3.98 -2.61 6.31
C ILE A 34 4.43 -1.26 5.77
N LEU A 35 3.57 -0.54 5.04
CA LEU A 35 3.93 0.73 4.43
C LEU A 35 4.49 1.77 5.42
N PRO A 36 3.87 2.07 6.57
CA PRO A 36 4.43 3.05 7.51
C PRO A 36 5.76 2.57 8.09
N VAL A 37 5.91 1.28 8.38
CA VAL A 37 7.19 0.71 8.84
C VAL A 37 8.26 0.88 7.77
N PHE A 38 7.93 0.63 6.51
CA PHE A 38 8.84 0.85 5.39
C PHE A 38 9.23 2.32 5.26
N LEU A 39 8.28 3.25 5.33
CA LEU A 39 8.54 4.69 5.19
C LEU A 39 9.38 5.24 6.35
N ASN A 40 9.14 4.81 7.59
CA ASN A 40 9.96 5.20 8.75
C ASN A 40 11.43 4.82 8.59
N GLN A 41 11.73 3.72 7.89
CA GLN A 41 13.10 3.26 7.70
C GLN A 41 13.71 3.81 6.40
N ALA A 42 12.92 3.92 5.33
CA ALA A 42 13.38 4.34 4.02
C ALA A 42 13.62 5.86 3.94
N LEU A 43 12.72 6.68 4.51
CA LEU A 43 12.83 8.14 4.39
C LEU A 43 14.11 8.69 5.05
N PRO A 44 14.50 8.30 6.28
CA PRO A 44 15.76 8.74 6.87
C PRO A 44 16.99 8.25 6.11
N LEU A 45 16.96 6.99 5.61
CA LEU A 45 18.04 6.44 4.80
C LEU A 45 18.26 7.28 3.54
N VAL A 46 17.19 7.57 2.81
CA VAL A 46 17.24 8.40 1.60
C VAL A 46 17.66 9.83 1.94
N GLY A 47 17.08 10.43 2.98
CA GLY A 47 17.45 11.77 3.45
C GLY A 47 18.94 11.90 3.77
N SER A 48 19.52 10.89 4.43
CA SER A 48 20.95 10.87 4.76
C SER A 48 21.86 10.84 3.52
N LEU A 49 21.43 10.17 2.44
CA LEU A 49 22.16 10.16 1.17
C LEU A 49 22.17 11.55 0.49
N PHE A 50 21.13 12.34 0.72
CA PHE A 50 21.01 13.71 0.20
C PHE A 50 21.47 14.79 1.18
N GLY A 51 21.97 14.40 2.37
CA GLY A 51 22.40 15.34 3.41
C GLY A 51 21.24 16.11 4.08
N VAL A 52 20.02 15.58 4.00
CA VAL A 52 18.81 16.19 4.58
C VAL A 52 18.44 15.45 5.87
N GLU A 53 18.34 16.19 6.97
CA GLU A 53 17.81 15.65 8.22
C GLU A 53 16.29 15.48 8.13
N VAL A 54 15.84 14.23 8.16
CA VAL A 54 14.42 13.90 8.13
C VAL A 54 13.90 13.85 9.56
N SER A 55 13.10 14.85 9.95
CA SER A 55 12.45 14.89 11.26
C SER A 55 11.28 13.91 11.36
N ILE A 56 10.94 13.49 12.58
CA ILE A 56 9.79 12.59 12.83
C ILE A 56 8.48 13.20 12.28
N ALA A 57 8.29 14.50 12.44
CA ALA A 57 7.11 15.20 11.91
C ALA A 57 7.02 15.10 10.39
N MET A 58 8.15 15.23 9.68
CA MET A 58 8.20 15.09 8.23
C MET A 58 7.81 13.67 7.78
N ILE A 59 8.25 12.64 8.51
CA ILE A 59 7.89 11.24 8.24
C ILE A 59 6.38 11.05 8.38
N SER A 60 5.79 11.49 9.49
CA SER A 60 4.35 11.34 9.71
C SER A 60 3.51 12.04 8.64
N HIS A 61 3.89 13.26 8.21
CA HIS A 61 3.21 13.92 7.11
C HIS A 61 3.42 13.21 5.77
N ALA A 62 4.64 12.72 5.50
CA ALA A 62 4.94 11.95 4.31
C ALA A 62 4.11 10.65 4.24
N GLU A 63 3.96 9.94 5.36
CA GLU A 63 3.08 8.76 5.44
C GLU A 63 1.67 9.08 5.00
N PHE A 64 1.04 10.13 5.56
CA PHE A 64 -0.32 10.51 5.16
C PHE A 64 -0.42 10.90 3.68
N MET A 65 0.55 11.69 3.17
CA MET A 65 0.57 12.08 1.75
C MET A 65 0.74 10.88 0.82
N ILE A 66 1.66 9.97 1.15
CA ILE A 66 1.94 8.76 0.37
C ILE A 66 0.75 7.81 0.43
N PHE A 67 0.11 7.64 1.59
CA PHE A 67 -1.12 6.85 1.70
C PHE A 67 -2.23 7.43 0.82
N GLY A 68 -2.49 8.73 0.90
CA GLY A 68 -3.51 9.39 0.07
C GLY A 68 -3.20 9.24 -1.43
N ALA A 69 -1.95 9.48 -1.82
CA ALA A 69 -1.52 9.34 -3.21
C ALA A 69 -1.65 7.89 -3.71
N LEU A 70 -1.29 6.90 -2.91
CA LEU A 70 -1.41 5.48 -3.27
C LEU A 70 -2.87 5.06 -3.41
N ILE A 71 -3.77 5.54 -2.54
CA ILE A 71 -5.21 5.28 -2.69
C ILE A 71 -5.72 5.83 -4.02
N VAL A 72 -5.43 7.10 -4.33
CA VAL A 72 -5.84 7.73 -5.59
C VAL A 72 -5.25 6.98 -6.79
N TRP A 73 -3.97 6.61 -6.71
CA TRP A 73 -3.29 5.86 -7.76
C TRP A 73 -3.94 4.49 -8.00
N PHE A 74 -4.21 3.71 -6.94
CA PHE A 74 -4.90 2.43 -7.06
C PHE A 74 -6.30 2.59 -7.68
N LEU A 75 -7.06 3.61 -7.27
CA LEU A 75 -8.39 3.87 -7.83
C LEU A 75 -8.34 4.20 -9.33
N ILE A 76 -7.31 4.89 -9.81
CA ILE A 76 -7.14 5.25 -11.23
C ILE A 76 -6.60 4.07 -12.03
N ALA A 77 -5.52 3.44 -11.56
CA ALA A 77 -4.79 2.42 -12.32
C ALA A 77 -5.57 1.11 -12.38
N GLU A 78 -6.11 0.64 -11.25
CA GLU A 78 -6.87 -0.60 -11.22
C GLU A 78 -7.89 -0.61 -10.06
N PRO A 79 -9.20 -0.36 -10.32
CA PRO A 79 -10.20 -0.21 -9.26
C PRO A 79 -10.45 -1.49 -8.46
N HIS A 80 -9.92 -2.63 -8.92
CA HIS A 80 -9.95 -3.92 -8.23
C HIS A 80 -8.78 -4.09 -7.24
N GLY A 81 -7.95 -3.07 -7.06
CA GLY A 81 -6.90 -2.99 -6.05
C GLY A 81 -5.77 -4.02 -6.21
N LEU A 82 -5.03 -4.24 -5.13
CA LEU A 82 -3.90 -5.17 -5.05
C LEU A 82 -4.24 -6.61 -5.46
N ALA A 83 -5.49 -7.05 -5.25
CA ALA A 83 -5.94 -8.38 -5.62
C ALA A 83 -5.78 -8.67 -7.12
N LYS A 84 -6.06 -7.68 -7.97
CA LYS A 84 -6.00 -7.85 -9.43
C LYS A 84 -4.56 -7.90 -9.91
N LEU A 85 -3.71 -7.00 -9.42
CA LEU A 85 -2.25 -7.03 -9.67
C LEU A 85 -1.63 -8.38 -9.27
N TRP A 86 -2.04 -8.94 -8.12
CA TRP A 86 -1.60 -10.26 -7.69
C TRP A 86 -2.06 -11.38 -8.64
N SER A 87 -3.31 -11.31 -9.12
CA SER A 87 -3.83 -12.31 -10.06
C SER A 87 -3.06 -12.29 -11.39
N ILE A 88 -2.77 -11.10 -11.93
CA ILE A 88 -2.00 -10.90 -13.16
C ILE A 88 -0.56 -11.41 -12.96
N GLY A 89 0.06 -11.05 -11.82
CA GLY A 89 1.39 -11.53 -11.46
C GLY A 89 1.46 -13.05 -11.40
N LYS A 90 0.48 -13.71 -10.76
CA LYS A 90 0.40 -15.18 -10.72
C LYS A 90 0.18 -15.79 -12.09
N GLN A 91 -0.64 -15.18 -12.95
CA GLN A 91 -0.84 -15.67 -14.33
C GLN A 91 0.46 -15.58 -15.13
N LYS A 92 1.18 -14.46 -15.02
CA LYS A 92 2.47 -14.27 -15.69
C LYS A 92 3.54 -15.22 -15.17
N LEU A 93 3.58 -15.47 -13.85
CA LEU A 93 4.51 -16.41 -13.24
C LEU A 93 4.21 -17.87 -13.63
N ARG A 94 2.93 -18.22 -13.85
CA ARG A 94 2.55 -19.57 -14.31
C ARG A 94 2.94 -19.85 -15.76
N LEU A 95 2.95 -18.83 -16.61
CA LEU A 95 3.40 -18.91 -18.01
C LEU A 95 4.93 -18.78 -18.13
N TRP A 96 5.63 -18.61 -17.02
CA TRP A 96 7.08 -18.62 -16.95
C TRP A 96 7.52 -20.04 -16.55
N PRO A 97 8.37 -20.76 -17.32
CA PRO A 97 9.38 -20.26 -18.27
C PRO A 97 9.09 -20.46 -19.77
N PHE A 98 7.95 -21.03 -20.18
CA PHE A 98 7.64 -21.23 -21.60
C PHE A 98 6.32 -20.55 -21.99
N PRO A 99 6.31 -19.64 -22.99
CA PRO A 99 5.14 -18.80 -23.32
C PRO A 99 3.95 -19.52 -24.00
N HIS A 100 3.88 -20.85 -23.94
CA HIS A 100 2.86 -21.66 -24.60
C HIS A 100 2.08 -22.47 -23.57
#